data_AF-A0A6N7FPB4-F1
#
_entry.id   AF-A0A6N7FPB4-F1
#
_cell.length_a   1.000
_cell.length_b   1.000
_cell.length_c   1.000
_cell.angle_alpha   90.00
_cell.angle_beta   90.00
_cell.angle_gamma   90.00
#
_symmetry.space_group_name_H-M   'P 1'
#
loop_
_entity.id
_entity.type
_entity.pdbx_description
1 polymer ?
#
loop_
_entity_poly.entity_id
_entity_poly.type
_entity_poly.pdbx_seq_one_letter_code
_entity_poly.pdbx_strand_id
1 'polypeptide(L)'
;MTDLDTRAQVHDLVVGFYREIAFDELLAPVFTETAEVDWSLHIPKLIDYWCRVLLGHPGYEGAILGAHREVHELEAFRPELFDRWYDLWAQSVDRGWEGPLAERAKAHAARMSATLARRLIDSPWEPPACPAAAAASGATTVLGGDLAAGAGTSR
;
A
#
# COMPACT_ATOMS: atom_id res chain seq x y z
N MET A 1 -10.80 16.81 -7.61
CA MET A 1 -10.72 15.40 -8.06
C MET A 1 -12.12 14.80 -8.07
N THR A 2 -12.28 13.54 -8.50
CA THR A 2 -13.58 12.84 -8.52
C THR A 2 -13.63 11.83 -7.38
N ASP A 3 -14.82 11.38 -6.99
CA ASP A 3 -14.99 10.36 -5.95
C ASP A 3 -14.96 8.94 -6.56
N LEU A 4 -15.16 7.92 -5.74
CA LEU A 4 -15.16 6.50 -6.11
C LEU A 4 -16.58 5.95 -6.28
N ASP A 5 -17.42 6.63 -7.07
CA ASP A 5 -18.86 6.35 -7.21
C ASP A 5 -19.24 5.38 -8.34
N THR A 6 -18.26 4.89 -9.10
CA THR A 6 -18.44 3.92 -10.18
C THR A 6 -17.46 2.76 -10.09
N ARG A 7 -17.84 1.61 -10.67
CA ARG A 7 -16.97 0.43 -10.77
C ARG A 7 -15.66 0.72 -11.52
N ALA A 8 -15.69 1.60 -12.53
CA ALA A 8 -14.51 1.95 -13.30
C ALA A 8 -13.47 2.68 -12.44
N GLN A 9 -13.90 3.62 -11.60
CA GLN A 9 -12.99 4.32 -10.68
C GLN A 9 -12.45 3.39 -9.60
N VAL A 10 -13.28 2.50 -9.05
CA VAL A 10 -12.84 1.46 -8.11
C VAL A 10 -11.83 0.53 -8.76
N HIS A 11 -12.05 0.12 -10.02
CA HIS A 11 -11.09 -0.65 -10.80
C HIS A 11 -9.75 0.06 -10.88
N ASP A 12 -9.74 1.33 -11.29
CA ASP A 12 -8.50 2.10 -11.48
C ASP A 12 -7.73 2.30 -10.17
N LEU A 13 -8.44 2.58 -9.06
CA LEU A 13 -7.83 2.62 -7.74
C LEU A 13 -7.18 1.28 -7.36
N VAL A 14 -7.93 0.18 -7.47
CA VAL A 14 -7.45 -1.15 -7.05
C VAL A 14 -6.26 -1.59 -7.89
N VAL A 15 -6.34 -1.45 -9.21
CA VAL A 15 -5.24 -1.81 -10.12
C VAL A 15 -4.02 -0.94 -9.85
N GLY A 16 -4.19 0.36 -9.69
CA GLY A 16 -3.10 1.28 -9.38
C GLY A 16 -2.42 0.92 -8.06
N PHE A 17 -3.19 0.69 -7.01
CA PHE A 17 -2.68 0.32 -5.69
C PHE A 17 -1.88 -1.01 -5.71
N TYR A 18 -2.44 -2.07 -6.30
CA TYR A 18 -1.75 -3.36 -6.33
C TYR A 18 -0.53 -3.37 -7.27
N ARG A 19 -0.49 -2.46 -8.25
CA ARG A 19 0.75 -2.21 -8.99
C ARG A 19 1.86 -1.71 -8.06
N GLU A 20 1.55 -0.76 -7.16
CA GLU A 20 2.55 -0.26 -6.20
C GLU A 20 3.00 -1.37 -5.24
N ILE A 21 2.09 -2.25 -4.79
CA ILE A 21 2.46 -3.43 -3.98
C ILE A 21 3.43 -4.35 -4.71
N ALA A 22 3.19 -4.62 -6.00
CA ALA A 22 4.02 -5.55 -6.77
C ALA A 22 5.48 -5.11 -6.91
N PHE A 23 5.78 -3.83 -6.68
CA PHE A 23 7.13 -3.27 -6.71
C PHE A 23 7.64 -2.83 -5.33
N ASP A 24 6.86 -3.06 -4.27
CA ASP A 24 7.24 -2.68 -2.92
C ASP A 24 8.18 -3.73 -2.29
N GLU A 25 9.36 -3.32 -1.83
CA GLU A 25 10.38 -4.24 -1.30
C GLU A 25 9.90 -5.04 -0.07
N LEU A 26 8.95 -4.48 0.69
CA LEU A 26 8.43 -5.10 1.90
C LEU A 26 7.23 -6.01 1.60
N LEU A 27 6.30 -5.55 0.77
CA LEU A 27 5.06 -6.28 0.50
C LEU A 27 5.18 -7.29 -0.65
N ALA A 28 5.96 -6.99 -1.69
CA ALA A 28 6.04 -7.85 -2.88
C ALA A 28 6.36 -9.32 -2.54
N PRO A 29 7.35 -9.64 -1.67
CA PRO A 29 7.65 -11.03 -1.31
C PRO A 29 6.45 -11.77 -0.70
N VAL A 30 5.62 -11.09 0.10
CA VAL A 30 4.42 -11.72 0.69
C VAL A 30 3.45 -12.18 -0.39
N PHE A 31 3.30 -11.40 -1.47
CA PHE A 31 2.40 -11.74 -2.57
C PHE A 31 3.02 -12.72 -3.58
N THR A 32 4.33 -12.62 -3.84
CA THR A 32 4.99 -13.42 -4.89
C THR A 32 5.62 -14.71 -4.38
N GLU A 33 6.21 -14.69 -3.18
CA GLU A 33 6.98 -15.80 -2.62
C GLU A 33 6.16 -16.59 -1.58
N THR A 34 5.45 -15.89 -0.69
CA THR A 34 4.69 -16.55 0.38
C THR A 34 3.31 -17.02 -0.09
N ALA A 35 2.53 -16.11 -0.70
CA ALA A 35 1.16 -16.38 -1.13
C ALA A 35 1.05 -16.86 -2.58
N GLU A 36 2.14 -16.76 -3.36
CA GLU A 36 2.22 -17.17 -4.77
C GLU A 36 1.00 -16.74 -5.60
N VAL A 37 0.62 -15.47 -5.48
CA VAL A 37 -0.64 -14.94 -6.01
C VAL A 37 -0.65 -14.92 -7.54
N ASP A 38 -1.66 -15.55 -8.14
CA ASP A 38 -2.02 -15.31 -9.53
C ASP A 38 -2.78 -13.99 -9.66
N TRP A 39 -2.08 -12.95 -10.11
CA TRP A 39 -2.63 -11.60 -10.29
C TRP A 39 -3.83 -11.55 -11.23
N SER A 40 -3.90 -12.42 -12.25
CA SER A 40 -5.01 -12.46 -13.20
C SER A 40 -6.32 -12.92 -12.56
N LEU A 41 -6.23 -13.75 -11.51
CA LEU A 41 -7.37 -14.23 -10.72
C LEU A 41 -7.64 -13.36 -9.49
N HIS A 42 -6.60 -12.73 -8.93
CA HIS A 42 -6.70 -12.00 -7.68
C HIS A 42 -7.28 -10.58 -7.86
N ILE A 43 -6.80 -9.82 -8.85
CA ILE A 43 -7.25 -8.44 -9.09
C ILE A 43 -8.77 -8.35 -9.31
N PRO A 44 -9.43 -9.20 -10.12
CA PRO A 44 -10.88 -9.15 -10.27
C PRO A 44 -11.64 -9.32 -8.93
N LYS A 45 -11.19 -10.23 -8.07
CA LYS A 45 -11.80 -10.47 -6.74
C LYS A 45 -11.67 -9.23 -5.84
N LEU A 46 -10.54 -8.54 -5.90
CA LEU A 46 -10.28 -7.32 -5.14
C LEU A 46 -11.15 -6.16 -5.61
N ILE A 47 -11.36 -6.04 -6.93
CA ILE A 47 -12.28 -5.05 -7.50
C ILE A 47 -13.71 -5.33 -7.01
N ASP A 48 -14.15 -6.58 -7.04
CA ASP A 48 -15.48 -6.96 -6.55
C ASP A 48 -15.63 -6.70 -5.06
N TYR A 49 -14.58 -6.98 -4.27
CA TYR A 49 -14.55 -6.65 -2.85
C TYR A 49 -14.77 -5.16 -2.60
N TRP A 50 -13.99 -4.30 -3.27
CA TRP A 50 -14.09 -2.86 -3.07
C TRP A 50 -15.37 -2.26 -3.64
N CYS A 51 -15.91 -2.81 -4.74
CA CYS A 51 -17.23 -2.45 -5.24
C CYS A 51 -18.32 -2.79 -4.23
N ARG A 52 -18.22 -3.95 -3.56
CA ARG A 52 -19.14 -4.30 -2.46
C ARG A 52 -19.03 -3.34 -1.29
N VAL A 53 -17.81 -2.99 -0.89
CA VAL A 53 -17.55 -2.11 0.25
C VAL A 53 -18.06 -0.69 0.01
N LEU A 54 -17.81 -0.13 -1.17
CA LEU A 54 -18.06 1.28 -1.48
C LEU A 54 -19.44 1.50 -2.13
N LEU A 55 -19.79 0.66 -3.10
CA LEU A 55 -20.99 0.81 -3.94
C LEU A 55 -22.14 -0.11 -3.51
N GLY A 56 -21.90 -1.06 -2.61
CA GLY A 56 -22.89 -2.04 -2.20
C GLY A 56 -23.21 -3.09 -3.28
N HIS A 57 -22.37 -3.20 -4.32
CA HIS A 57 -22.58 -4.18 -5.38
C HIS A 57 -22.38 -5.62 -4.87
N PRO A 58 -23.16 -6.60 -5.36
CA PRO A 58 -22.87 -8.01 -5.14
C PRO A 58 -21.61 -8.42 -5.93
N GLY A 59 -21.02 -9.58 -5.59
CA GLY A 59 -19.91 -10.18 -6.38
C GLY A 59 -18.74 -10.71 -5.54
N TYR A 60 -18.55 -10.19 -4.33
CA TYR A 60 -17.54 -10.75 -3.41
C TYR A 60 -18.18 -11.66 -2.36
N GLU A 61 -17.74 -12.92 -2.34
CA GLU A 61 -18.19 -13.98 -1.41
C GLU A 61 -17.03 -14.56 -0.57
N GLY A 62 -15.83 -13.98 -0.68
CA GLY A 62 -14.64 -14.50 -0.02
C GLY A 62 -14.57 -14.26 1.48
N ALA A 63 -13.76 -15.05 2.17
CA ALA A 63 -13.46 -14.90 3.60
C ALA A 63 -12.06 -14.31 3.79
N ILE A 64 -11.97 -12.98 3.89
CA ILE A 64 -10.70 -12.23 4.02
C ILE A 64 -9.82 -12.80 5.12
N LEU A 65 -10.35 -12.97 6.33
CA LEU A 65 -9.58 -13.45 7.48
C LEU A 65 -9.01 -14.86 7.25
N GLY A 66 -9.76 -15.74 6.57
CA GLY A 66 -9.29 -17.09 6.26
C GLY A 66 -8.08 -17.06 5.33
N ALA A 67 -8.19 -16.35 4.20
CA ALA A 67 -7.09 -16.21 3.24
C ALA A 67 -5.85 -15.57 3.87
N HIS A 68 -6.00 -14.54 4.71
CA HIS A 68 -4.86 -13.90 5.37
C HIS A 68 -4.26 -14.78 6.49
N ARG A 69 -5.06 -15.65 7.12
CA ARG A 69 -4.57 -16.62 8.10
C ARG A 69 -3.71 -17.69 7.44
N GLU A 70 -4.12 -18.21 6.29
CA GLU A 70 -3.34 -19.18 5.52
C GLU A 70 -1.95 -18.63 5.19
N VAL A 71 -1.87 -17.38 4.71
CA VAL A 71 -0.57 -16.74 4.43
C VAL A 71 0.22 -16.50 5.72
N HIS A 72 -0.43 -16.06 6.80
CA HIS A 72 0.23 -15.86 8.10
C HIS A 72 0.82 -17.15 8.68
N GLU A 73 0.19 -18.30 8.44
CA GLU A 73 0.69 -19.61 8.86
C GLU A 73 1.93 -20.06 8.07
N LEU A 74 2.07 -19.61 6.82
CA LEU A 74 3.27 -19.83 6.01
C LEU A 74 4.41 -18.88 6.42
N GLU A 75 4.08 -17.60 6.61
CA GLU A 75 5.02 -16.59 7.08
C GLU A 75 4.32 -15.61 8.02
N ALA A 76 4.79 -15.57 9.26
CA ALA A 76 4.16 -14.78 10.30
C ALA A 76 4.19 -13.28 9.94
N PHE A 77 3.00 -12.73 9.74
CA PHE A 77 2.84 -11.28 9.59
C PHE A 77 3.42 -10.51 10.78
N ARG A 78 3.87 -9.30 10.48
CA ARG A 78 4.44 -8.34 11.42
C ARG A 78 3.79 -6.97 11.25
N PRO A 79 3.77 -6.12 12.30
CA PRO A 79 3.09 -4.82 12.25
C PRO A 79 3.44 -3.95 11.05
N GLU A 80 4.70 -3.98 10.60
CA GLU A 80 5.16 -3.11 9.52
C GLU A 80 4.50 -3.44 8.17
N LEU A 81 4.03 -4.68 7.97
CA LEU A 81 3.27 -5.05 6.77
C LEU A 81 1.92 -4.31 6.74
N PHE A 82 1.26 -4.19 7.89
CA PHE A 82 -0.02 -3.48 8.00
C PHE A 82 0.16 -1.97 7.81
N ASP A 83 1.22 -1.40 8.40
CA ASP A 83 1.59 0.01 8.22
C ASP A 83 1.83 0.30 6.74
N ARG A 84 2.71 -0.47 6.09
CA ARG A 84 3.09 -0.24 4.70
C ARG A 84 1.94 -0.41 3.72
N TRP A 85 1.13 -1.46 3.91
CA TRP A 85 -0.04 -1.69 3.06
C TRP A 85 -1.05 -0.56 3.19
N TYR A 86 -1.31 -0.09 4.42
CA TYR A 86 -2.24 1.01 4.66
C TYR A 86 -1.71 2.34 4.10
N ASP A 87 -0.43 2.63 4.27
CA ASP A 87 0.21 3.83 3.73
C ASP A 87 0.10 3.90 2.21
N LEU A 88 0.45 2.80 1.52
CA LEU A 88 0.31 2.73 0.06
C LEU A 88 -1.15 2.86 -0.38
N TRP A 89 -2.10 2.30 0.39
CA TRP A 89 -3.52 2.42 0.11
C TRP A 89 -4.00 3.87 0.23
N ALA A 90 -3.71 4.51 1.36
CA ALA A 90 -4.08 5.90 1.62
C ALA A 90 -3.47 6.84 0.56
N GLN A 91 -2.19 6.69 0.24
CA GLN A 91 -1.55 7.45 -0.83
C GLN A 91 -2.19 7.20 -2.20
N SER A 92 -2.59 5.97 -2.51
CA SER A 92 -3.25 5.65 -3.79
C SER A 92 -4.63 6.29 -3.89
N VAL A 93 -5.36 6.37 -2.78
CA VAL A 93 -6.62 7.12 -2.70
C VAL A 93 -6.35 8.62 -2.90
N ASP A 94 -5.46 9.21 -2.09
CA ASP A 94 -5.22 10.65 -2.05
C ASP A 94 -4.57 11.20 -3.34
N ARG A 95 -3.90 10.36 -4.15
CA ARG A 95 -3.35 10.77 -5.46
C ARG A 95 -4.41 11.00 -6.53
N GLY A 96 -5.53 10.29 -6.47
CA GLY A 96 -6.49 10.24 -7.58
C GLY A 96 -7.92 10.64 -7.23
N TRP A 97 -8.29 10.56 -5.94
CA TRP A 97 -9.68 10.51 -5.52
C TRP A 97 -9.94 11.40 -4.31
N GLU A 98 -11.10 12.04 -4.29
CA GLU A 98 -11.56 12.84 -3.16
C GLU A 98 -13.07 12.70 -2.99
N GLY A 99 -13.57 12.80 -1.76
CA GLY A 99 -15.00 12.75 -1.46
C GLY A 99 -15.39 11.67 -0.46
N PRO A 100 -16.70 11.56 -0.14
CA PRO A 100 -17.18 10.63 0.88
C PRO A 100 -16.80 9.16 0.65
N LEU A 101 -16.76 8.66 -0.59
CA LEU A 101 -16.40 7.26 -0.86
C LEU A 101 -14.88 7.04 -0.78
N ALA A 102 -14.07 8.02 -1.17
CA ALA A 102 -12.63 8.03 -0.93
C ALA A 102 -12.28 7.97 0.58
N GLU A 103 -12.94 8.80 1.40
CA GLU A 103 -12.76 8.76 2.86
C GLU A 103 -13.24 7.43 3.46
N ARG A 104 -14.37 6.91 2.97
CA ARG A 104 -14.88 5.59 3.35
C ARG A 104 -13.89 4.48 2.99
N ALA A 105 -13.22 4.57 1.84
CA ALA A 105 -12.22 3.60 1.41
C ALA A 105 -11.04 3.55 2.39
N LYS A 106 -10.51 4.71 2.80
CA LYS A 106 -9.44 4.81 3.82
C LYS A 106 -9.89 4.31 5.19
N ALA A 107 -11.06 4.74 5.65
CA ALA A 107 -11.59 4.33 6.96
C ALA A 107 -11.89 2.82 7.03
N HIS A 108 -12.39 2.24 5.94
CA HIS A 108 -12.66 0.80 5.87
C HIS A 108 -11.37 -0.02 5.82
N ALA A 109 -10.37 0.42 5.04
CA ALA A 109 -9.03 -0.19 5.03
C ALA A 109 -8.42 -0.24 6.44
N ALA A 110 -8.46 0.89 7.19
CA ALA A 110 -7.95 0.94 8.55
C ALA A 110 -8.66 -0.07 9.48
N ARG A 111 -9.99 -0.14 9.44
CA ARG A 111 -10.78 -1.10 10.22
C ARG A 111 -10.46 -2.56 9.88
N MET A 112 -10.24 -2.85 8.59
CA MET A 112 -9.87 -4.18 8.12
C MET A 112 -8.48 -4.56 8.65
N SER A 113 -7.48 -3.70 8.49
CA SER A 113 -6.12 -3.91 8.99
C SER A 113 -6.09 -4.10 10.51
N ALA A 114 -6.81 -3.28 11.28
CA ALA A 114 -6.93 -3.44 12.73
C ALA A 114 -7.57 -4.78 13.13
N THR A 115 -8.56 -5.24 12.36
CA THR A 115 -9.19 -6.56 12.59
C THR A 115 -8.21 -7.69 12.32
N LEU A 116 -7.48 -7.64 11.19
CA LEU A 116 -6.52 -8.66 10.83
C LEU A 116 -5.34 -8.70 11.82
N ALA A 117 -4.77 -7.55 12.16
CA ALA A 117 -3.69 -7.44 13.12
C ALA A 117 -4.07 -8.03 14.48
N ARG A 118 -5.25 -7.70 15.00
CA ARG A 118 -5.76 -8.27 16.25
C ARG A 118 -5.96 -9.79 16.17
N ARG A 119 -6.40 -10.32 15.02
CA ARG A 119 -6.80 -11.73 14.87
C ARG A 119 -5.68 -12.65 14.45
N LEU A 120 -4.58 -12.11 13.95
CA LEU A 120 -3.44 -12.86 13.42
C LEU A 120 -2.21 -12.67 14.30
N ILE A 121 -1.98 -11.48 14.84
CA ILE A 121 -0.74 -11.14 15.58
C ILE A 121 -1.00 -10.52 16.96
N ASP A 122 -2.23 -10.59 17.46
CA ASP A 122 -2.67 -10.04 18.75
C ASP A 122 -2.31 -8.56 18.99
N SER A 123 -2.18 -7.79 17.91
CA SER A 123 -1.79 -6.38 17.96
C SER A 123 -3.01 -5.44 17.97
N PRO A 124 -3.02 -4.39 18.82
CA PRO A 124 -4.02 -3.32 18.77
C PRO A 124 -3.67 -2.29 17.69
N TRP A 125 -3.35 -2.75 16.48
CA TRP A 125 -2.88 -1.89 15.39
C TRP A 125 -3.87 -0.76 15.08
N GLU A 126 -3.33 0.44 14.89
CA GLU A 126 -4.03 1.65 14.45
C GLU A 126 -3.30 2.21 13.22
N PRO A 127 -4.03 2.83 12.27
CA PRO A 127 -3.39 3.40 11.09
C PRO A 127 -2.36 4.45 11.51
N PRO A 128 -1.14 4.42 10.94
CA PRO A 128 -0.14 5.43 11.21
C PRO A 128 -0.71 6.82 10.88
N ALA A 129 -0.38 7.81 11.71
CA ALA A 129 -0.72 9.19 11.41
C ALA A 129 -0.06 9.54 10.07
N CYS A 130 -0.88 9.93 9.09
CA CYS A 130 -0.44 10.23 7.72
C CYS A 130 0.88 11.01 7.76
N PRO A 131 2.01 10.42 7.33
CA PRO A 131 3.24 11.19 7.25
C PRO A 131 3.04 12.17 6.11
N ALA A 132 2.82 13.44 6.45
CA ALA A 132 2.78 14.52 5.48
C ALA A 132 4.05 14.47 4.61
N ALA A 133 3.93 13.94 3.39
CA ALA A 133 4.89 14.03 2.29
C ALA A 133 6.39 14.03 2.68
N ALA A 134 6.83 13.14 3.57
CA ALA A 134 8.23 13.07 3.98
C ALA A 134 9.00 12.08 3.11
N ALA A 135 9.23 12.45 1.83
CA ALA A 135 10.44 12.09 1.06
C ALA A 135 10.41 12.71 -0.36
N ALA A 136 10.30 14.04 -0.45
CA ALA A 136 10.76 14.79 -1.62
C ALA A 136 11.74 15.89 -1.18
N SER A 137 12.87 15.47 -0.60
CA SER A 137 14.09 16.27 -0.40
C SER A 137 15.16 15.36 0.20
N GLY A 138 16.38 15.28 -0.29
CA GLY A 138 17.02 15.99 -1.38
C GLY A 138 18.40 15.37 -1.56
N ALA A 139 18.83 15.24 -2.81
CA ALA A 139 20.21 14.89 -3.13
C ALA A 139 20.64 15.73 -4.34
N THR A 140 20.94 17.00 -4.09
CA THR A 140 21.90 17.74 -4.91
C THR A 140 22.58 18.76 -4.01
N THR A 141 23.63 18.35 -3.31
CA THR A 141 24.69 19.29 -2.91
C THR A 141 25.84 19.07 -3.88
N VAL A 142 25.88 19.89 -4.93
CA VAL A 142 27.12 20.17 -5.64
C VAL A 142 27.81 21.27 -4.85
N LEU A 143 28.86 20.93 -4.12
CA LEU A 143 29.85 21.91 -3.69
C LEU A 143 31.04 21.82 -4.64
N GLY A 144 31.03 22.73 -5.63
CA GLY A 144 32.22 23.13 -6.37
C GLY A 144 32.98 24.23 -5.61
N GLY A 145 34.30 24.25 -5.81
CA GLY A 145 35.25 25.20 -5.22
C GLY A 145 36.00 24.57 -4.04
N ASP A 146 37.33 24.45 -4.02
CA ASP A 146 38.26 25.51 -4.38
C ASP A 146 39.67 25.01 -4.79
N LEU A 147 40.37 25.89 -5.48
CA LEU A 147 41.75 25.78 -5.96
C LEU A 147 42.76 25.68 -4.81
N ALA A 148 43.75 24.79 -4.94
CA ALA A 148 45.03 24.93 -4.25
C ALA A 148 46.19 24.61 -5.21
N ALA A 149 46.90 25.67 -5.58
CA ALA A 149 48.22 25.61 -6.17
C ALA A 149 49.25 25.08 -5.16
N GLY A 150 50.19 24.27 -5.62
CA GLY A 150 51.33 23.80 -4.83
C GLY A 150 52.40 23.20 -5.74
N ALA A 151 53.40 24.02 -6.07
CA ALA A 151 54.58 23.65 -6.84
C ALA A 151 55.49 22.64 -6.10
N GLY A 152 56.28 21.85 -6.85
CA GLY A 152 57.35 21.03 -6.27
C GLY A 152 58.07 20.08 -7.25
N THR A 153 59.09 20.60 -7.92
CA THR A 153 60.14 19.97 -8.75
C THR A 153 60.91 18.87 -7.99
N SER A 154 61.33 17.73 -8.54
CA SER A 154 62.59 17.49 -9.32
C SER A 154 62.71 15.98 -9.57
N ARG A 155 62.90 15.53 -10.82
CA ARG A 155 64.16 15.20 -11.53
C ARG A 155 64.65 13.79 -11.27
#